data_AF-A0A7Y3AX50-F1
#
_entry.id   AF-A0A7Y3AX50-F1
#
_cell.length_a   1.000
_cell.length_b   1.000
_cell.length_c   1.000
_cell.angle_alpha   90.00
_cell.angle_beta   90.00
_cell.angle_gamma   90.00
#
_symmetry.space_group_name_H-M   'P 1'
#
loop_
_entity.id
_entity.type
_entity.pdbx_description
1 polymer ?
#
loop_
_entity_poly.entity_id
_entity_poly.type
_entity_poly.pdbx_seq_one_letter_code
_entity_poly.pdbx_strand_id
1 'polypeptide(L)'
;MASHYEAPIRKPLVLGDKGYHDVSVDIAAPVEGRANRQWWIVFSIALAALLWGVGAIIYTISTGIGTWGLNKTVNWAWDITNFVWWVGIG
;
A
#
# COMPACT_ATOMS: atom_id res chain seq x y z
N MET A 1 14.84 -43.14 3.22
CA MET A 1 13.50 -42.65 2.83
C MET A 1 13.03 -41.68 3.91
N ALA A 2 12.67 -40.46 3.47
CA ALA A 2 12.14 -39.30 4.19
C ALA A 2 12.84 -38.83 5.48
N SER A 3 13.79 -37.90 5.34
CA SER A 3 14.40 -37.10 6.43
C SER A 3 13.54 -35.88 6.83
N HIS A 4 12.23 -35.91 6.60
CA HIS A 4 11.35 -34.77 6.81
C HIS A 4 10.18 -35.15 7.72
N TYR A 5 10.07 -34.47 8.87
CA TYR A 5 9.00 -34.65 9.84
C TYR A 5 8.19 -33.36 9.94
N GLU A 6 6.91 -33.44 9.58
CA GLU A 6 5.93 -32.36 9.70
C GLU A 6 4.83 -32.77 10.69
N ALA A 7 4.41 -31.83 11.54
CA ALA A 7 3.35 -32.11 12.51
C ALA A 7 2.00 -32.24 11.78
N PRO A 8 1.24 -33.34 12.00
CA PRO A 8 0.00 -33.62 11.27
C PRO A 8 -1.15 -32.66 11.59
N ILE A 9 -1.01 -31.81 12.61
CA ILE A 9 -1.98 -30.77 12.96
C ILE A 9 -1.91 -29.54 12.05
N ARG A 10 -0.84 -29.38 11.27
CA ARG A 10 -0.68 -28.23 10.35
C ARG A 10 -1.63 -28.37 9.17
N LYS A 11 -2.36 -27.30 8.88
CA LYS A 11 -3.20 -27.21 7.68
C LYS A 11 -2.35 -26.79 6.48
N PRO A 12 -2.66 -27.29 5.27
CA PRO A 12 -1.98 -26.85 4.06
C PRO A 12 -2.26 -25.35 3.80
N LEU A 13 -1.21 -24.59 3.47
CA LEU A 13 -1.32 -23.17 3.11
C LEU A 13 -1.67 -22.97 1.63
N VAL A 14 -1.29 -23.93 0.78
CA VAL A 14 -1.57 -23.95 -0.66
C VAL A 14 -2.64 -25.01 -0.90
N LEU A 15 -3.71 -24.61 -1.58
CA LEU A 15 -4.85 -25.47 -1.89
C LEU A 15 -4.87 -25.78 -3.40
N GLY A 16 -5.51 -26.89 -3.77
CA GLY A 16 -5.76 -27.25 -5.17
C GLY A 16 -4.61 -27.96 -5.88
N ASP A 17 -3.74 -28.67 -5.14
CA ASP A 17 -2.68 -29.56 -5.66
C ASP A 17 -1.83 -28.96 -6.78
N LYS A 18 -1.46 -27.68 -6.64
CA LYS A 18 -0.71 -26.92 -7.65
C LYS A 18 0.74 -27.38 -7.75
N GLY A 19 1.20 -27.63 -8.98
CA GLY A 19 2.61 -27.85 -9.29
C GLY A 19 3.38 -26.53 -9.47
N TYR A 20 4.71 -26.62 -9.65
CA TYR A 20 5.57 -25.44 -9.83
C TYR A 20 5.18 -24.57 -11.04
N HIS A 21 4.74 -25.21 -12.13
CA HIS A 21 4.29 -24.49 -13.32
C HIS A 21 3.03 -23.68 -13.04
N ASP A 22 2.05 -24.25 -12.33
CA ASP A 22 0.78 -23.59 -12.02
C ASP A 22 1.00 -22.32 -11.18
N VAL A 23 1.90 -22.38 -10.20
CA VAL A 23 2.28 -21.22 -9.37
C VAL A 23 2.86 -20.10 -10.24
N SER A 24 3.72 -20.45 -11.20
CA SER A 24 4.34 -19.46 -12.08
C SER A 24 3.30 -18.78 -12.98
N VAL A 25 2.41 -19.58 -13.58
CA VAL A 25 1.36 -19.09 -14.47
C VAL A 25 0.37 -18.19 -13.73
N ASP A 26 -0.09 -18.60 -12.55
CA ASP A 26 -1.08 -17.85 -11.77
C ASP A 26 -0.54 -16.47 -11.32
N ILE A 27 0.74 -16.39 -10.95
CA ILE A 27 1.38 -15.14 -10.52
C ILE A 27 1.69 -14.23 -11.70
N ALA A 28 2.14 -14.79 -12.83
CA ALA A 28 2.50 -14.02 -14.02
C ALA A 28 1.28 -13.48 -14.79
N ALA A 29 0.18 -14.24 -14.82
CA ALA A 29 -1.02 -13.91 -15.57
C ALA A 29 -1.54 -12.46 -15.36
N PRO A 30 -1.68 -11.91 -14.14
CA PRO A 30 -2.13 -10.53 -13.95
C PRO A 30 -1.11 -9.47 -14.41
N VAL A 31 0.18 -9.82 -14.51
CA VAL A 31 1.25 -8.91 -14.95
C VAL A 31 1.36 -8.88 -16.48
N GLU A 32 1.22 -10.03 -17.13
CA GLU A 32 1.25 -10.16 -18.60
C GLU A 32 -0.04 -9.67 -19.27
N GLY A 33 -1.15 -9.67 -18.52
CA GLY A 33 -2.44 -9.17 -18.95
C GLY A 33 -2.53 -7.64 -19.04
N ARG A 34 -3.56 -7.14 -19.73
CA ARG A 34 -3.86 -5.71 -19.76
C ARG A 34 -4.72 -5.30 -18.56
N ALA A 35 -4.42 -4.14 -17.97
CA ALA A 35 -5.25 -3.54 -16.94
C ALA A 35 -6.67 -3.25 -17.46
N ASN A 36 -7.67 -3.65 -16.68
CA ASN A 36 -9.08 -3.47 -17.03
C ASN A 36 -9.58 -2.04 -16.73
N ARG A 37 -10.82 -1.75 -17.13
CA ARG A 37 -11.43 -0.42 -16.91
C ARG A 37 -11.54 -0.03 -15.43
N GLN A 38 -11.81 -0.99 -14.54
CA GLN A 38 -11.91 -0.72 -13.10
C GLN A 38 -10.58 -0.30 -12.52
N TRP A 39 -9.49 -0.94 -12.93
CA TRP A 39 -8.13 -0.58 -12.55
C TRP A 39 -7.83 0.87 -12.92
N TRP A 40 -8.15 1.27 -14.16
CA TRP A 40 -7.96 2.65 -14.61
C TRP A 40 -8.79 3.67 -13.83
N ILE A 41 -10.04 3.34 -13.48
CA ILE A 41 -10.89 4.22 -12.67
C ILE A 41 -10.26 4.49 -11.30
N VAL A 42 -9.86 3.42 -10.59
CA VAL A 42 -9.26 3.54 -9.26
C VAL A 42 -7.90 4.24 -9.33
N PHE A 43 -7.09 3.91 -10.35
CA PHE A 43 -5.81 4.56 -10.59
C PHE A 43 -5.97 6.07 -10.82
N SER A 44 -6.94 6.49 -11.62
CA SER A 44 -7.20 7.91 -11.86
C SER A 44 -7.66 8.65 -10.59
N ILE A 45 -8.46 8.01 -9.74
CA ILE A 45 -8.87 8.59 -8.44
C ILE A 45 -7.65 8.77 -7.53
N ALA A 46 -6.80 7.74 -7.41
CA ALA A 46 -5.58 7.81 -6.61
C ALA A 46 -4.62 8.88 -7.14
N LEU A 47 -4.47 8.98 -8.47
CA LEU A 47 -3.63 9.99 -9.12
C LEU A 47 -4.16 11.41 -8.89
N ALA A 48 -5.47 11.63 -8.97
CA ALA A 48 -6.08 12.92 -8.67
C ALA A 48 -5.85 13.34 -7.21
N ALA A 49 -6.02 12.41 -6.27
CA ALA A 49 -5.73 12.66 -4.85
C ALA A 49 -4.24 12.95 -4.60
N LEU A 50 -3.33 12.26 -5.30
CA LEU A 50 -1.90 12.53 -5.24
C LEU A 50 -1.57 13.94 -5.74
N LEU A 51 -2.09 14.34 -6.90
CA LEU A 51 -1.86 15.67 -7.47
C LEU A 51 -2.39 16.78 -6.56
N TRP A 52 -3.56 16.56 -5.95
CA TRP A 52 -4.08 17.46 -4.93
C TRP A 52 -3.14 17.57 -3.72
N GLY A 53 -2.67 16.43 -3.20
CA GLY A 53 -1.73 16.39 -2.08
C GLY A 53 -0.41 17.10 -2.38
N VAL A 54 0.16 16.90 -3.56
CA VAL A 54 1.36 17.62 -4.03
C VAL A 54 1.09 19.12 -4.11
N GLY A 55 -0.07 19.54 -4.62
CA GLY A 55 -0.48 20.94 -4.63
C GLY A 55 -0.56 21.56 -3.22
N ALA A 56 -1.14 20.84 -2.26
CA ALA A 56 -1.22 21.29 -0.86
C ALA A 56 0.16 21.41 -0.19
N ILE A 57 1.10 20.51 -0.51
CA ILE A 57 2.49 20.58 -0.04
C ILE A 57 3.19 21.81 -0.62
N ILE A 58 3.10 22.04 -1.94
CA ILE A 58 3.69 23.21 -2.60
C ILE A 58 3.12 24.51 -2.02
N TYR A 59 1.80 24.57 -1.81
CA TYR A 59 1.15 25.71 -1.18
C TYR A 59 1.70 25.97 0.23
N THR A 60 1.84 24.93 1.06
CA THR A 60 2.41 25.06 2.40
C THR A 60 3.85 25.58 2.36
N ILE A 61 4.69 25.03 1.49
CA ILE A 61 6.11 25.45 1.40
C ILE A 61 6.23 26.91 0.95
N SER A 62 5.35 27.35 0.04
CA SER A 62 5.38 28.71 -0.50
C SER A 62 4.74 29.77 0.41
N THR A 63 3.74 29.40 1.21
CA THR A 63 3.01 30.34 2.09
C THR A 63 3.38 30.24 3.57
N GLY A 64 4.04 29.15 3.96
CA GLY A 64 4.49 28.86 5.31
C GLY A 64 3.56 27.92 6.10
N ILE A 65 4.12 27.37 7.19
CA ILE A 65 3.46 26.38 8.08
C ILE A 65 2.27 26.99 8.85
N GLY A 66 2.16 28.32 8.93
CA GLY A 66 1.05 29.00 9.60
C GLY A 66 -0.34 28.68 9.03
N THR A 67 -0.41 28.10 7.83
CA THR A 67 -1.65 27.64 7.19
C THR A 67 -2.22 26.36 7.79
N TRP A 68 -1.45 25.62 8.60
CA TRP A 68 -1.82 24.29 9.11
C TRP A 68 -2.76 24.30 10.32
N GLY A 69 -3.07 25.48 10.88
CA GLY A 69 -3.88 25.58 12.10
C GLY A 69 -3.15 25.11 13.37
N LEU A 70 -1.82 25.07 13.33
CA LEU A 70 -1.00 24.89 14.53
C LEU A 70 -1.10 26.12 15.44
N ASN A 71 -0.99 25.91 16.74
CA ASN A 71 -1.03 26.98 17.73
C ASN A 71 0.26 26.99 18.54
N LYS A 72 0.63 28.13 19.14
CA LYS A 72 1.87 28.30 19.92
C LYS A 72 2.08 27.28 21.05
N THR A 73 0.99 26.69 21.57
CA THR A 73 1.02 25.66 22.62
C THR A 73 1.10 24.24 22.05
N VAL A 74 0.56 24.02 20.85
CA VAL A 74 0.50 22.71 20.20
C VAL A 74 1.08 22.85 18.79
N ASN A 75 2.41 22.70 18.73
CA ASN A 75 3.17 22.86 17.49
C ASN A 75 3.22 21.57 16.67
N TRP A 76 2.91 20.41 17.27
CA TRP A 76 2.83 19.10 16.62
C TRP A 76 1.43 18.52 16.82
N ALA A 77 0.78 18.15 15.73
CA ALA A 77 -0.57 17.60 15.73
C ALA A 77 -0.72 16.59 14.59
N TRP A 78 -1.36 16.98 13.49
CA TRP A 78 -1.64 16.09 12.36
C TRP A 78 -0.39 15.64 11.61
N ASP A 79 0.62 16.50 11.53
CA ASP A 79 1.91 16.22 10.90
C ASP A 79 2.59 15.00 11.50
N ILE A 80 2.81 15.00 12.82
CA ILE A 80 3.46 13.86 13.48
C ILE A 80 2.52 12.67 13.63
N THR A 81 1.22 12.91 13.86
CA THR A 81 0.24 11.81 14.01
C THR A 81 0.20 10.97 12.75
N ASN A 82 0.14 11.60 11.57
CA ASN A 82 0.19 10.88 10.30
C ASN A 82 1.57 10.26 10.04
N PHE A 83 2.67 10.93 10.41
CA PHE A 83 4.00 10.36 10.27
C PHE A 83 4.16 9.03 11.03
N VAL A 84 3.84 9.00 12.33
CA VAL A 84 3.97 7.78 13.13
C VAL A 84 2.96 6.71 12.73
N TRP A 85 1.76 7.13 12.29
CA TRP A 85 0.76 6.20 11.77
C TRP A 85 1.25 5.47 10.52
N TRP A 86 1.83 6.19 9.57
CA TRP A 86 2.42 5.60 8.36
C TRP A 86 3.65 4.76 8.64
N VAL A 87 4.53 5.19 9.56
CA VAL A 87 5.68 4.38 10.01
C VAL A 87 5.21 3.09 10.66
N GLY A 88 4.10 3.09 11.39
CA GLY A 88 3.55 1.88 12.00
C GLY A 88 2.89 0.90 11.01
N ILE A 89 2.55 1.35 9.80
CA ILE A 89 2.02 0.48 8.73
C ILE A 89 3.16 -0.22 7.97
N GLY A 90 4.29 0.49 7.77
CA GLY A 90 5.48 -0.02 7.09
C GLY A 90 6.21 -1.09 7.88
#